data_AF-A0AB37C6Q3-F1
#
_entry.id   AF-A0AB37C6Q3-F1
#
_cell.length_a   1.000
_cell.length_b   1.000
_cell.length_c   1.000
_cell.angle_alpha   90.00
_cell.angle_beta   90.00
_cell.angle_gamma   90.00
#
_symmetry.space_group_name_H-M   'P 1'
#
loop_
_entity.id
_entity.type
_entity.pdbx_description
1 polymer ?
#
loop_
_entity_poly.entity_id
_entity_poly.type
_entity_poly.pdbx_seq_one_letter_code
_entity_poly.pdbx_strand_id
1 'polypeptide(L)'
;MSLINKQTGQTAREILEEMNKKEKNNLKKRIYRIDHFYFINVKTSNDECLLIETNKNIEELAEIIVGIEFRFYELFDYGTTIEFKHLLEILEKFFDVKNVKEEYRYILHETDSDHKGEEINCYATKYDLDNVEIIKIDLYFNWEYYCGNGYKEILEKYSNGDIDKLLLNFKDEYEKLK
;
A
#
# COMPACT_ATOMS: atom_id res chain seq x y z
N MET A 1 40.62 23.12 13.75
CA MET A 1 39.53 23.53 14.65
C MET A 1 38.21 23.20 13.98
N SER A 2 37.28 22.55 14.68
CA SER A 2 35.93 22.29 14.16
C SER A 2 35.08 23.55 14.32
N LEU A 3 34.38 23.96 13.25
CA LEU A 3 33.39 25.05 13.29
C LEU A 3 32.06 24.48 13.80
N ILE A 4 31.65 24.95 14.98
CA ILE A 4 30.42 24.53 15.67
C ILE A 4 29.38 25.63 15.53
N ASN A 5 28.17 25.27 15.12
CA ASN A 5 27.03 26.18 15.12
C ASN A 5 26.63 26.49 16.57
N LYS A 6 26.71 27.78 16.96
CA LYS A 6 26.43 28.22 18.33
C LYS A 6 24.95 28.11 18.74
N GLN A 7 24.02 27.97 17.80
CA GLN A 7 22.59 27.80 18.10
C GLN A 7 22.20 26.33 18.29
N THR A 8 22.76 25.41 17.50
CA THR A 8 22.38 23.98 17.54
C THR A 8 23.40 23.09 18.25
N GLY A 9 24.61 23.60 18.51
CA GLY A 9 25.71 22.80 19.07
C GLY A 9 26.32 21.79 18.09
N GLN A 10 25.78 21.67 16.88
CA GLN A 10 26.25 20.75 15.85
C GLN A 10 27.47 21.32 15.12
N THR A 11 28.38 20.44 14.75
CA THR A 11 29.50 20.73 13.85
C THR A 11 29.01 20.93 12.42
N ALA A 12 29.77 21.69 11.62
CA ALA A 12 29.48 21.84 10.19
C ALA A 12 29.38 20.50 9.43
N ARG A 13 30.09 19.47 9.90
CA ARG A 13 30.05 18.13 9.32
C ARG A 13 28.70 17.44 9.58
N GLU A 14 28.20 17.50 10.81
CA GLU A 14 26.90 16.92 11.18
C GLU A 14 25.75 17.58 10.42
N ILE A 15 25.79 18.91 10.26
CA ILE A 15 24.80 19.65 9.46
C ILE A 15 24.82 19.19 8.00
N LEU A 16 26.00 19.02 7.41
CA LEU A 16 26.15 18.55 6.04
C LEU A 16 25.66 17.10 5.86
N GLU A 17 25.93 16.23 6.84
CA GLU A 17 25.45 14.84 6.86
C GLU A 17 23.91 14.79 6.96
N GLU A 18 23.29 15.64 7.79
CA GLU A 18 21.82 15.76 7.88
C GLU A 18 21.19 16.30 6.60
N MET A 19 21.77 17.34 5.99
CA MET A 19 21.31 17.88 4.71
C MET A 19 21.39 16.83 3.59
N ASN A 20 22.52 16.13 3.48
CA ASN A 20 22.70 15.06 2.49
C ASN A 20 21.74 13.89 2.74
N LYS A 21 21.48 13.52 3.99
CA LYS A 21 20.49 12.49 4.34
C LYS A 21 19.08 12.92 3.94
N LYS A 22 18.73 14.20 4.16
CA LYS A 22 17.42 14.76 3.79
C LYS A 22 17.24 14.85 2.28
N GLU A 23 18.26 15.29 1.53
CA GLU A 23 18.23 15.29 0.06
C GLU A 23 18.15 13.88 -0.52
N LYS A 24 18.92 12.93 0.03
CA LYS A 24 18.85 11.52 -0.39
C LYS A 24 17.48 10.91 -0.11
N ASN A 25 16.86 11.23 1.03
CA ASN A 25 15.50 10.80 1.34
C ASN A 25 14.44 11.42 0.40
N ASN A 26 14.62 12.67 -0.04
CA ASN A 26 13.74 13.30 -1.04
C ASN A 26 13.82 12.65 -2.43
N LEU A 27 14.87 11.87 -2.71
CA LEU A 27 15.06 11.15 -3.97
C LEU A 27 14.61 9.67 -3.89
N LYS A 28 14.28 9.17 -2.70
CA LYS A 28 13.87 7.78 -2.57
C LYS A 28 12.54 7.58 -3.25
N LYS A 29 12.49 6.55 -4.09
CA LYS A 29 11.26 6.14 -4.74
C LYS A 29 10.34 5.50 -3.69
N ARG A 30 9.05 5.84 -3.70
CA ARG A 30 8.06 5.23 -2.81
C ARG A 30 7.36 4.09 -3.52
N ILE A 31 7.39 2.91 -2.91
CA ILE A 31 6.66 1.73 -3.36
C ILE A 31 5.68 1.31 -2.27
N TYR A 32 4.48 0.92 -2.67
CA TYR A 32 3.48 0.38 -1.77
C TYR A 32 3.48 -1.14 -1.84
N ARG A 33 3.56 -1.78 -0.67
CA ARG A 33 3.34 -3.22 -0.51
C ARG A 33 1.91 -3.43 -0.03
N ILE A 34 1.05 -3.94 -0.90
CA ILE A 34 -0.31 -4.31 -0.50
C ILE A 34 -0.26 -5.75 -0.01
N ASP A 35 -0.73 -5.96 1.21
CA ASP A 35 -0.62 -7.23 1.93
C ASP A 35 -1.93 -7.54 2.65
N HIS A 36 -2.05 -8.76 3.17
CA HIS A 36 -3.23 -9.14 3.94
C HIS A 36 -2.82 -9.80 5.25
N PHE A 37 -3.45 -9.40 6.35
CA PHE A 37 -3.27 -10.02 7.67
C PHE A 37 -3.31 -11.56 7.67
N TYR A 38 -4.10 -12.18 6.79
CA TYR A 38 -4.23 -13.64 6.70
C TYR A 38 -3.10 -14.32 5.91
N PHE A 39 -2.11 -13.58 5.42
CA PHE A 39 -0.88 -14.15 4.89
C PHE A 39 0.04 -14.57 6.04
N ILE A 40 -0.38 -15.64 6.74
CA ILE A 40 0.15 -16.12 8.02
C ILE A 40 1.64 -16.48 7.96
N ASN A 41 2.20 -16.73 6.76
CA ASN A 41 3.62 -16.98 6.59
C ASN A 41 4.24 -16.07 5.52
N VAL A 42 5.52 -15.75 5.74
CA VAL A 42 6.35 -14.90 4.90
C VAL A 42 6.35 -15.32 3.43
N LYS A 43 6.37 -16.63 3.15
CA LYS A 43 6.41 -17.14 1.78
C LYS A 43 5.13 -16.76 1.04
N THR A 44 3.97 -17.07 1.61
CA THR A 44 2.67 -16.69 1.03
C THR A 44 2.56 -15.18 0.87
N SER A 45 2.96 -14.41 1.89
CA SER A 45 2.91 -12.94 1.80
C SER A 45 3.77 -12.40 0.67
N ASN A 46 5.02 -12.87 0.54
CA ASN A 46 5.91 -12.44 -0.55
C ASN A 46 5.42 -12.90 -1.93
N ASP A 47 4.85 -14.09 -2.04
CA ASP A 47 4.34 -14.66 -3.30
C ASP A 47 3.06 -13.93 -3.77
N GLU A 48 2.17 -13.56 -2.85
CA GLU A 48 0.83 -13.02 -3.18
C GLU A 48 0.72 -11.49 -3.08
N CYS A 49 1.56 -10.80 -2.30
CA CYS A 49 1.46 -9.34 -2.15
C CYS A 49 1.57 -8.58 -3.48
N LEU A 50 1.01 -7.37 -3.53
CA LEU A 50 1.30 -6.44 -4.62
C LEU A 50 2.46 -5.54 -4.21
N LEU A 51 3.38 -5.26 -5.13
CA LEU A 51 4.30 -4.14 -5.03
C LEU A 51 3.97 -3.16 -6.14
N ILE A 52 3.49 -1.98 -5.76
CA ILE A 52 2.95 -1.00 -6.69
C ILE A 52 3.58 0.38 -6.52
N GLU A 53 3.70 1.08 -7.64
CA GLU A 53 4.11 2.48 -7.70
C GLU A 53 2.90 3.33 -8.09
N THR A 54 2.72 4.46 -7.41
CA THR A 54 1.65 5.42 -7.72
C THR A 54 1.99 6.80 -7.16
N ASN A 55 1.34 7.84 -7.69
CA ASN A 55 1.40 9.21 -7.18
C ASN A 55 0.43 9.48 -6.02
N LYS A 56 -0.43 8.52 -5.67
CA LYS A 56 -1.37 8.62 -4.56
C LYS A 56 -0.64 8.66 -3.23
N ASN A 57 -1.16 9.43 -2.28
CA ASN A 57 -0.73 9.34 -0.89
C ASN A 57 -1.31 8.07 -0.22
N ILE A 58 -0.91 7.83 1.04
CA ILE A 58 -1.25 6.59 1.76
C ILE A 58 -2.77 6.50 1.95
N GLU A 59 -3.39 7.58 2.42
CA GLU A 59 -4.82 7.66 2.71
C GLU A 59 -5.66 7.54 1.43
N GLU A 60 -5.26 8.22 0.36
CA GLU A 60 -5.92 8.14 -0.94
C GLU A 60 -5.89 6.72 -1.50
N LEU A 61 -4.73 6.06 -1.47
CA LEU A 61 -4.58 4.69 -1.96
C LEU A 61 -5.38 3.70 -1.11
N ALA A 62 -5.31 3.84 0.21
CA ALA A 62 -6.06 3.01 1.16
C ALA A 62 -7.58 3.13 0.95
N GLU A 63 -8.08 4.34 0.77
CA GLU A 63 -9.50 4.61 0.50
C GLU A 63 -9.94 4.08 -0.88
N ILE A 64 -9.10 4.19 -1.91
CA ILE A 64 -9.36 3.60 -3.23
C ILE A 64 -9.52 2.09 -3.12
N ILE A 65 -8.56 1.42 -2.47
CA ILE A 65 -8.57 -0.04 -2.35
C ILE A 65 -9.81 -0.51 -1.59
N VAL A 66 -10.12 0.10 -0.44
CA VAL A 66 -11.28 -0.32 0.34
C VAL A 66 -12.59 0.00 -0.39
N GLY A 67 -12.63 1.07 -1.18
CA GLY A 67 -13.77 1.36 -2.04
C GLY A 67 -14.02 0.27 -3.08
N ILE A 68 -12.95 -0.25 -3.69
CA ILE A 68 -13.03 -1.40 -4.60
C ILE A 68 -13.50 -2.65 -3.85
N GLU A 69 -12.98 -2.92 -2.66
CA GLU A 69 -13.38 -4.07 -1.83
C GLU A 69 -14.86 -4.00 -1.42
N PHE A 70 -15.35 -2.83 -1.03
CA PHE A 70 -16.77 -2.62 -0.72
C PHE A 70 -17.66 -2.79 -1.96
N ARG A 71 -17.26 -2.25 -3.12
CA ARG A 71 -17.99 -2.47 -4.37
C ARG A 71 -18.02 -3.95 -4.75
N PHE A 72 -16.90 -4.66 -4.62
CA PHE A 72 -16.83 -6.09 -4.84
C PHE A 72 -17.79 -6.83 -3.90
N TYR A 73 -17.76 -6.50 -2.60
CA TYR A 73 -18.64 -7.11 -1.60
C TYR A 73 -20.14 -6.83 -1.82
N GLU A 74 -20.52 -5.70 -2.40
CA GLU A 74 -21.92 -5.43 -2.77
C GLU A 74 -22.38 -6.17 -4.03
N LEU A 75 -21.45 -6.41 -4.97
CA LEU A 75 -21.76 -7.06 -6.25
C LEU A 75 -21.69 -8.59 -6.19
N PHE A 76 -20.92 -9.14 -5.24
CA PHE A 76 -20.67 -10.56 -5.06
C PHE A 76 -21.23 -11.02 -3.72
N ASP A 77 -21.75 -12.26 -3.63
CA ASP A 77 -22.33 -12.76 -2.37
C ASP A 77 -21.36 -12.63 -1.19
N TYR A 78 -21.93 -12.26 -0.05
CA TYR A 78 -21.30 -12.19 1.27
C TYR A 78 -20.33 -13.36 1.53
N GLY A 79 -19.05 -13.05 1.75
CA GLY A 79 -18.04 -14.01 2.22
C GLY A 79 -16.85 -14.24 1.29
N THR A 80 -16.80 -13.58 0.13
CA THR A 80 -15.64 -13.66 -0.79
C THR A 80 -14.85 -12.35 -0.76
N THR A 81 -13.53 -12.43 -0.76
CA THR A 81 -12.63 -11.29 -0.92
C THR A 81 -12.13 -11.19 -2.35
N ILE A 82 -11.85 -9.97 -2.81
CA ILE A 82 -11.26 -9.78 -4.14
C ILE A 82 -9.85 -10.40 -4.18
N GLU A 83 -9.52 -11.04 -5.30
CA GLU A 83 -8.19 -11.60 -5.52
C GLU A 83 -7.24 -10.47 -5.90
N PHE A 84 -5.99 -10.54 -5.44
CA PHE A 84 -5.00 -9.49 -5.64
C PHE A 84 -4.74 -9.19 -7.12
N LYS A 85 -4.84 -10.20 -7.99
CA LYS A 85 -4.73 -10.04 -9.45
C LYS A 85 -5.83 -9.13 -10.02
N HIS A 86 -7.07 -9.27 -9.55
CA HIS A 86 -8.21 -8.47 -9.99
C HIS A 86 -8.18 -7.07 -9.38
N LEU A 87 -7.78 -6.97 -8.11
CA LEU A 87 -7.54 -5.67 -7.47
C LEU A 87 -6.48 -4.87 -8.24
N LEU A 88 -5.35 -5.52 -8.60
CA LEU A 88 -4.30 -4.89 -9.40
C LEU A 88 -4.83 -4.42 -10.75
N GLU A 89 -5.60 -5.24 -11.47
CA GLU A 89 -6.16 -4.85 -12.77
C GLU A 89 -7.02 -3.58 -12.70
N ILE A 90 -7.84 -3.45 -11.66
CA ILE A 90 -8.66 -2.25 -11.42
C ILE A 90 -7.77 -1.04 -11.12
N LEU A 91 -6.77 -1.22 -10.25
CA LEU A 91 -5.83 -0.16 -9.86
C LEU A 91 -5.05 0.36 -11.07
N GLU A 92 -4.48 -0.53 -11.89
CA GLU A 92 -3.72 -0.14 -13.09
C GLU A 92 -4.60 0.57 -14.11
N LYS A 93 -5.84 0.11 -14.29
CA LYS A 93 -6.76 0.64 -15.31
C LYS A 93 -7.34 2.00 -14.97
N PHE A 94 -7.69 2.23 -13.70
CA PHE A 94 -8.48 3.40 -13.31
C PHE A 94 -7.72 4.41 -12.44
N PHE A 95 -6.59 4.02 -11.84
CA PHE A 95 -5.95 4.82 -10.78
C PHE A 95 -4.47 5.14 -11.02
N ASP A 96 -3.96 4.90 -12.24
CA ASP A 96 -2.57 5.19 -12.63
C ASP A 96 -1.57 4.53 -11.66
N VAL A 97 -1.81 3.24 -11.43
CA VAL A 97 -0.96 2.37 -10.62
C VAL A 97 -0.11 1.53 -11.56
N LYS A 98 1.14 1.28 -11.17
CA LYS A 98 2.06 0.41 -11.91
C LYS A 98 2.50 -0.75 -11.02
N ASN A 99 2.35 -1.98 -11.49
CA ASN A 99 3.00 -3.13 -10.86
C ASN A 99 4.53 -3.07 -11.03
N VAL A 100 5.25 -3.14 -9.92
CA VAL A 100 6.72 -3.11 -9.88
C VAL A 100 7.31 -4.30 -9.13
N LYS A 101 6.53 -5.35 -8.89
CA LYS A 101 6.94 -6.51 -8.08
C LYS A 101 8.22 -7.18 -8.56
N GLU A 102 8.38 -7.38 -9.86
CA GLU A 102 9.60 -7.99 -10.41
C GLU A 102 10.83 -7.07 -10.28
N GLU A 103 10.66 -5.74 -10.48
CA GLU A 103 11.73 -4.74 -10.35
C GLU A 103 12.26 -4.67 -8.91
N TYR A 104 11.35 -4.80 -7.94
CA TYR A 104 11.67 -4.66 -6.52
C TYR A 104 11.66 -5.98 -5.75
N ARG A 105 11.67 -7.15 -6.41
CA ARG A 105 11.57 -8.45 -5.73
C ARG A 105 12.58 -8.63 -4.58
N TYR A 106 13.75 -8.00 -4.70
CA TYR A 106 14.81 -8.04 -3.67
C TYR A 106 14.37 -7.47 -2.31
N ILE A 107 13.40 -6.55 -2.25
CA ILE A 107 12.94 -5.92 -1.00
C ILE A 107 12.00 -6.81 -0.19
N LEU A 108 11.46 -7.88 -0.78
CA LEU A 108 10.37 -8.66 -0.17
C LEU A 108 10.80 -9.29 1.16
N HIS A 109 12.07 -9.72 1.26
CA HIS A 109 12.67 -10.28 2.47
C HIS A 109 12.99 -9.23 3.55
N GLU A 110 12.99 -7.94 3.20
CA GLU A 110 13.30 -6.85 4.13
C GLU A 110 12.04 -6.25 4.75
N THR A 111 10.88 -6.55 4.14
CA THR A 111 9.57 -5.92 4.42
C THR A 111 8.51 -6.94 4.84
N ASP A 112 8.94 -8.15 5.20
CA ASP A 112 8.09 -9.27 5.60
C ASP A 112 7.80 -9.32 7.11
N SER A 113 8.60 -8.63 7.93
CA SER A 113 8.50 -8.62 9.40
C SER A 113 8.15 -7.22 9.92
N ASP A 114 6.96 -7.09 10.49
CA ASP A 114 6.44 -5.83 11.07
C ASP A 114 7.37 -5.24 12.14
N HIS A 115 8.18 -6.06 12.82
CA HIS A 115 9.13 -5.60 13.85
C HIS A 115 10.26 -4.68 13.36
N LYS A 116 10.48 -4.55 12.04
CA LYS A 116 11.47 -3.63 11.48
C LYS A 116 10.85 -2.35 10.94
N GLY A 117 9.53 -2.29 10.86
CA GLY A 117 8.78 -1.17 10.30
C GLY A 117 8.45 -0.11 11.34
N GLU A 118 8.28 1.12 10.88
CA GLU A 118 7.71 2.24 11.63
C GLU A 118 6.20 2.25 11.38
N GLU A 119 5.39 2.09 12.44
CA GLU A 119 3.94 2.23 12.34
C GLU A 119 3.57 3.66 11.97
N ILE A 120 2.83 3.84 10.88
CA ILE A 120 2.31 5.14 10.45
C ILE A 120 0.91 5.34 11.03
N ASN A 121 0.06 4.31 10.90
CA ASN A 121 -1.29 4.24 11.42
C ASN A 121 -1.72 2.77 11.59
N CYS A 122 -2.99 2.52 11.91
CA CYS A 122 -3.51 1.18 12.19
C CYS A 122 -3.45 0.17 11.03
N TYR A 123 -3.25 0.62 9.79
CA TYR A 123 -3.20 -0.25 8.60
C TYR A 123 -1.93 -0.06 7.76
N ALA A 124 -1.06 0.90 8.11
CA ALA A 124 0.11 1.25 7.32
C ALA A 124 1.41 1.22 8.14
N THR A 125 2.42 0.58 7.57
CA THR A 125 3.76 0.45 8.16
C THR A 125 4.82 0.86 7.14
N LYS A 126 5.75 1.72 7.56
CA LYS A 126 6.85 2.21 6.73
C LYS A 126 8.13 1.42 6.96
N TYR A 127 8.84 1.11 5.88
CA TYR A 127 10.21 0.59 5.89
C TYR A 127 11.10 1.52 5.08
N ASP A 128 12.11 2.10 5.73
CA ASP A 128 13.06 3.00 5.08
C ASP A 128 14.33 2.23 4.68
N LEU A 129 14.42 1.85 3.39
CA LEU A 129 15.58 1.15 2.82
C LEU A 129 16.51 2.16 2.13
N ASP A 130 17.75 1.77 1.81
CA ASP A 130 18.80 2.71 1.35
C ASP A 130 18.43 3.55 0.12
N ASN A 131 17.62 3.00 -0.78
CA ASN A 131 17.24 3.60 -2.07
C ASN A 131 15.73 3.67 -2.31
N VAL A 132 14.92 3.12 -1.41
CA VAL A 132 13.48 2.99 -1.59
C VAL A 132 12.76 3.11 -0.25
N GLU A 133 11.65 3.84 -0.23
CA GLU A 133 10.71 3.88 0.90
C GLU A 133 9.56 2.93 0.59
N ILE A 134 9.32 1.97 1.48
CA ILE A 134 8.22 1.00 1.32
C ILE A 134 7.12 1.31 2.31
N ILE A 135 5.91 1.47 1.82
CA ILE A 135 4.71 1.59 2.65
C ILE A 135 3.91 0.30 2.50
N LYS A 136 3.91 -0.54 3.54
CA LYS A 136 3.04 -1.71 3.62
C LYS A 136 1.65 -1.26 4.05
N ILE A 137 0.62 -1.65 3.31
CA ILE A 137 -0.80 -1.46 3.66
C ILE A 137 -1.41 -2.84 3.88
N ASP A 138 -1.95 -3.09 5.07
CA ASP A 138 -2.68 -4.31 5.40
C ASP A 138 -4.17 -4.13 5.08
N LEU A 139 -4.68 -4.93 4.13
CA LEU A 139 -6.06 -4.82 3.68
C LEU A 139 -7.08 -5.15 4.78
N TYR A 140 -6.78 -6.06 5.70
CA TYR A 140 -7.72 -6.40 6.77
C TYR A 140 -7.94 -5.21 7.70
N PHE A 141 -6.86 -4.59 8.16
CA PHE A 141 -6.96 -3.43 9.05
C PHE A 141 -7.48 -2.19 8.32
N ASN A 142 -7.16 -2.05 7.04
CA ASN A 142 -7.71 -0.98 6.20
C ASN A 142 -9.24 -1.13 6.09
N TRP A 143 -9.73 -2.34 5.81
CA TRP A 143 -11.15 -2.63 5.73
C TRP A 143 -11.87 -2.37 7.05
N GLU A 144 -11.35 -2.88 8.17
CA GLU A 144 -11.90 -2.66 9.51
C GLU A 144 -11.98 -1.18 9.89
N TYR A 145 -10.98 -0.38 9.48
CA TYR A 145 -10.98 1.06 9.72
C TYR A 145 -12.15 1.78 9.02
N TYR A 146 -12.52 1.34 7.82
CA TYR A 146 -13.54 2.00 7.00
C TYR A 146 -14.93 1.37 7.04
N CYS A 147 -15.08 0.10 7.45
CA CYS A 147 -16.35 -0.63 7.44
C CYS A 147 -17.43 -0.03 8.37
N GLY A 148 -17.06 0.86 9.29
CA GLY A 148 -17.99 1.59 10.15
C GLY A 148 -18.70 2.73 9.43
N ASN A 149 -18.63 3.93 10.01
CA ASN A 149 -19.33 5.11 9.49
C ASN A 149 -18.90 5.51 8.08
N GLY A 150 -17.66 5.18 7.68
CA GLY A 150 -17.11 5.51 6.36
C GLY A 150 -17.63 4.64 5.20
N TYR A 151 -18.25 3.50 5.49
CA TYR A 151 -18.67 2.53 4.47
C TYR A 151 -19.56 3.15 3.40
N LYS A 152 -20.61 3.87 3.81
CA LYS A 152 -21.59 4.46 2.87
C LYS A 152 -20.96 5.55 2.01
N GLU A 153 -20.17 6.43 2.62
CA GLU A 153 -19.54 7.56 1.92
C GLU A 153 -18.54 7.06 0.87
N ILE A 154 -17.74 6.05 1.23
CA ILE A 154 -16.80 5.41 0.31
C ILE A 154 -17.55 4.67 -0.80
N LEU A 155 -18.58 3.90 -0.45
CA LEU A 155 -19.36 3.17 -1.44
C LEU A 155 -19.96 4.14 -2.46
N GLU A 156 -20.57 5.24 -2.02
CA GLU A 156 -21.10 6.28 -2.91
C GLU A 156 -20.02 6.87 -3.84
N LYS A 157 -18.83 7.14 -3.29
CA LYS A 157 -17.69 7.69 -4.05
C LYS A 157 -17.18 6.74 -5.15
N TYR A 158 -17.12 5.44 -4.86
CA TYR A 158 -16.57 4.43 -5.77
C TYR A 158 -17.62 3.62 -6.54
N SER A 159 -18.91 3.91 -6.38
CA SER A 159 -20.01 3.35 -7.18
C SER A 159 -20.07 3.94 -8.60
N ASN A 160 -18.92 4.07 -9.26
CA ASN A 160 -18.89 4.43 -10.66
C ASN A 160 -19.17 3.18 -11.50
N GLY A 161 -19.98 3.35 -12.56
CA GLY A 161 -20.42 2.22 -13.38
C GLY A 161 -19.29 1.50 -14.13
N ASP A 162 -18.07 2.03 -14.17
CA ASP A 162 -16.95 1.42 -14.91
C ASP A 162 -16.15 0.44 -14.05
N ILE A 163 -15.94 0.74 -12.76
CA ILE A 163 -15.39 -0.22 -11.78
C ILE A 163 -16.34 -1.39 -11.65
N ASP A 164 -17.64 -1.14 -11.47
CA ASP A 164 -18.66 -2.19 -11.37
C ASP A 164 -18.68 -3.11 -12.62
N LYS A 165 -18.60 -2.53 -13.83
CA LYS A 165 -18.50 -3.32 -15.07
C LYS A 165 -17.26 -4.22 -15.08
N LEU A 166 -16.12 -3.71 -14.63
CA LEU A 166 -14.89 -4.52 -14.61
C LEU A 166 -14.99 -5.63 -13.56
N LEU A 167 -15.47 -5.30 -12.35
CA LEU A 167 -15.72 -6.29 -11.30
C LEU A 167 -16.63 -7.41 -11.78
N LEU A 168 -17.74 -7.07 -12.44
CA LEU A 168 -18.69 -8.05 -12.97
C LEU A 168 -18.12 -8.92 -14.11
N ASN A 169 -17.06 -8.49 -14.80
CA ASN A 169 -16.38 -9.35 -15.78
C ASN A 169 -15.67 -10.53 -15.12
N PHE A 170 -15.32 -10.42 -13.83
CA PHE A 170 -14.69 -11.50 -13.07
C PHE A 170 -15.70 -12.50 -12.51
N LYS A 171 -17.01 -12.25 -12.69
CA LYS A 171 -18.08 -13.00 -12.00
C LYS A 171 -17.99 -14.52 -12.18
N ASP A 172 -17.73 -14.96 -13.40
CA ASP A 172 -17.61 -16.39 -13.73
C ASP A 172 -16.45 -17.09 -13.01
N GLU A 173 -15.39 -16.37 -12.63
CA GLU A 173 -14.27 -16.94 -11.86
C GLU A 173 -14.70 -17.19 -10.41
N TYR A 174 -15.39 -16.23 -9.80
CA TYR A 174 -15.84 -16.31 -8.41
C TYR A 174 -17.03 -17.24 -8.21
N GLU A 175 -17.93 -17.37 -9.19
CA GLU A 175 -19.03 -18.34 -9.12
C GLU A 175 -18.55 -19.79 -9.13
N LYS A 176 -17.38 -20.08 -9.73
CA LYS A 176 -16.77 -21.42 -9.75
C LYS A 176 -16.08 -21.79 -8.44
N LEU A 177 -15.88 -20.83 -7.54
CA LEU A 177 -15.23 -21.05 -6.24
C LEU A 177 -16.22 -21.43 -5.12
N LYS A 178 -17.53 -21.36 -5.40
CA LYS A 178 -18.62 -21.79 -4.51
C LYS A 178 -18.94 -23.28 -4.69
#